data_AF-A0A9X2GE55-F1
#
_entry.id   AF-A0A9X2GE55-F1
#
_cell.length_a   1.000
_cell.length_b   1.000
_cell.length_c   1.000
_cell.angle_alpha   90.00
_cell.angle_beta   90.00
_cell.angle_gamma   90.00
#
_symmetry.space_group_name_H-M   'P 1'
#
loop_
_entity.id
_entity.type
_entity.pdbx_description
1 polymer ?
#
loop_
_entity_poly.entity_id
_entity_poly.type
_entity_poly.pdbx_seq_one_letter_code
_entity_poly.pdbx_strand_id
1 'polypeptide(L)'
;MAATPNAFDRFAIRRALEIAGRFENGGRYPVLLATPTTGSGHLEPGVLLDRLERVEAVGVQALPCDLAQALLRLPREVPSGEVRRAERLVSDAGRGCSAWMRGDGPADPRVTVSIDTRSGYRVERSLRATITLPTTPHVAEPVLEPIRGLLEPRPDTVYTLDQWPPVLPSNREVVAAHLACCLPPWMDSSDGQVRALGDLVHGQGSLGTGMAYALTCGMGHERAAERAAATDALLTLAARGEVPVAELGEAAIALVTGDFVKLNRVVAALDDATLAGAHEVTWAVIARVLPGLLPQAGERPCAGLAGLLAAGAKAATIAGVRTDLPEVAAACPV
;
A
#
# COMPACT_ATOMS: atom_id res chain seq x y z
N MET A 1 -24.60 12.51 -9.09
CA MET A 1 -23.43 13.36 -8.73
C MET A 1 -22.24 12.83 -9.48
N ALA A 2 -21.49 13.67 -10.20
CA ALA A 2 -20.22 13.24 -10.76
C ALA A 2 -19.29 12.86 -9.60
N ALA A 3 -18.70 11.66 -9.63
CA ALA A 3 -17.72 11.26 -8.63
C ALA A 3 -16.53 12.21 -8.70
N THR A 4 -16.16 12.81 -7.57
CA THR A 4 -14.92 13.58 -7.44
C THR A 4 -13.76 12.61 -7.70
N PRO A 5 -12.83 12.91 -8.63
CA PRO A 5 -11.69 12.03 -8.89
C PRO A 5 -10.88 11.84 -7.62
N ASN A 6 -10.37 10.64 -7.35
CA ASN A 6 -9.57 10.35 -6.16
C ASN A 6 -8.18 11.00 -6.21
N ALA A 7 -7.37 10.86 -5.15
CA ALA A 7 -6.04 11.47 -5.09
C ALA A 7 -5.11 11.08 -6.24
N PHE A 8 -5.10 9.81 -6.64
CA PHE A 8 -4.29 9.29 -7.74
C PHE A 8 -4.81 9.77 -9.09
N ASP A 9 -6.13 9.77 -9.30
CA ASP A 9 -6.73 10.29 -10.53
C ASP A 9 -6.44 11.78 -10.69
N ARG A 10 -6.61 12.58 -9.62
CA ARG A 10 -6.30 14.02 -9.63
C ARG A 10 -4.83 14.25 -9.97
N PHE A 11 -3.93 13.45 -9.39
CA PHE A 11 -2.51 13.52 -9.69
C PHE A 11 -2.22 13.22 -11.17
N ALA A 12 -2.76 12.12 -11.69
CA ALA A 12 -2.59 11.71 -13.08
C ALA A 12 -3.18 12.72 -14.08
N ILE A 13 -4.40 13.21 -13.81
CA ILE A 13 -5.08 14.23 -14.61
C ILE A 13 -4.29 15.53 -14.61
N ARG A 14 -3.80 15.98 -13.45
CA ARG A 14 -3.00 17.20 -13.34
C ARG A 14 -1.73 17.12 -14.18
N ARG A 15 -1.02 15.98 -14.11
CA ARG A 15 0.16 15.72 -14.95
C ARG A 15 -0.20 15.71 -16.45
N ALA A 16 -1.31 15.08 -16.83
CA ALA A 16 -1.74 15.04 -18.23
C ALA A 16 -2.08 16.44 -18.77
N LEU A 17 -2.80 17.25 -17.99
CA LEU A 17 -3.15 18.63 -18.35
C LEU A 17 -1.92 19.54 -18.43
N GLU A 18 -0.95 19.36 -17.53
CA GLU A 18 0.32 20.10 -17.55
C GLU A 18 1.13 19.82 -18.83
N ILE A 19 1.19 18.56 -19.25
CA ILE A 19 1.84 18.14 -20.50
C ILE A 19 1.08 18.68 -21.71
N ALA A 20 -0.24 18.50 -21.76
CA ALA A 20 -1.07 18.98 -22.87
C ALA A 20 -0.97 20.51 -23.01
N GLY A 21 -1.12 21.24 -21.90
CA GLY A 21 -1.02 22.69 -21.87
C GLY A 21 0.36 23.20 -22.31
N ARG A 22 1.44 22.45 -22.07
CA ARG A 22 2.78 22.82 -22.58
C ARG A 22 2.81 22.83 -24.11
N PHE A 23 2.19 21.87 -24.78
CA PHE A 23 2.15 21.80 -26.24
C PHE A 23 1.12 22.74 -26.85
N GLU A 24 -0.06 22.88 -26.24
CA GLU A 24 -1.11 23.81 -26.69
C GLU A 24 -0.61 25.27 -26.73
N ASN A 25 0.25 25.65 -25.78
CA ASN A 25 0.85 26.98 -25.73
C ASN A 25 2.10 27.14 -26.64
N GLY A 26 2.28 26.25 -27.63
CA GLY A 26 3.41 26.28 -28.57
C GLY A 26 4.77 25.94 -27.94
N GLY A 27 4.75 25.40 -26.72
CA GLY A 27 5.94 25.04 -25.98
C GLY A 27 6.60 23.76 -26.48
N ARG A 28 7.90 23.61 -26.15
CA ARG A 28 8.65 22.37 -26.35
C ARG A 28 8.89 21.67 -25.02
N TYR A 29 8.77 20.36 -25.01
CA TYR A 29 9.16 19.51 -23.89
C TYR A 29 9.87 18.27 -24.46
N PRO A 30 11.22 18.22 -24.42
CA PRO A 30 11.99 17.31 -25.28
C PRO A 30 11.82 15.84 -24.93
N VAL A 31 11.41 15.53 -23.70
CA VAL A 31 11.18 14.18 -23.19
C VAL A 31 10.31 14.22 -21.93
N LEU A 32 9.47 13.19 -21.73
CA LEU A 32 8.74 12.99 -20.48
C LEU A 32 9.67 12.41 -19.42
N LEU A 33 9.78 13.08 -18.27
CA LEU A 33 10.64 12.67 -17.17
C LEU A 33 10.12 11.41 -16.49
N ALA A 34 8.81 11.29 -16.29
CA ALA A 34 8.25 10.26 -15.44
C ALA A 34 8.03 8.90 -16.09
N THR A 35 8.27 8.73 -17.39
CA THR A 35 7.96 7.46 -18.08
C THR A 35 8.70 6.29 -17.42
N PRO A 36 8.01 5.28 -16.87
CA PRO A 36 8.66 4.20 -16.13
C PRO A 36 9.58 3.38 -17.04
N THR A 37 10.57 2.73 -16.46
CA THR A 37 11.51 1.83 -17.15
C THR A 37 11.28 0.36 -16.81
N THR A 38 10.43 0.08 -15.83
CA THR A 38 10.10 -1.29 -15.40
C THR A 38 8.58 -1.47 -15.28
N GLY A 39 8.12 -2.73 -15.30
CA GLY A 39 6.69 -3.07 -15.16
C GLY A 39 6.09 -2.66 -13.82
N SER A 40 6.90 -2.59 -12.75
CA SER A 40 6.46 -2.13 -11.42
C SER A 40 6.18 -0.62 -11.35
N GLY A 41 6.53 0.14 -12.39
CA GLY A 41 6.44 1.60 -12.41
C GLY A 41 7.70 2.32 -11.95
N HIS A 42 8.75 1.62 -11.51
CA HIS A 42 10.03 2.25 -11.19
C HIS A 42 10.69 2.89 -12.43
N LEU A 43 11.51 3.90 -12.15
CA LEU A 43 12.34 4.62 -13.10
C LEU A 43 13.81 4.47 -12.71
N GLU A 44 14.62 3.94 -13.63
CA GLU A 44 16.07 3.82 -13.47
C GLU A 44 16.70 5.21 -13.27
N PRO A 45 17.51 5.41 -12.21
CA PRO A 45 18.12 6.70 -11.91
C PRO A 45 18.89 7.32 -13.08
N GLY A 46 19.72 6.53 -13.76
CA GLY A 46 20.51 6.99 -14.91
C GLY A 46 19.64 7.48 -16.08
N VAL A 47 18.51 6.81 -16.32
CA VAL A 47 17.55 7.21 -17.38
C VAL A 47 16.86 8.53 -17.00
N LEU A 48 16.53 8.76 -15.73
CA LEU A 48 16.02 10.06 -15.30
C LEU A 48 17.06 11.16 -15.52
N LEU A 49 18.33 10.91 -15.20
CA LEU A 49 19.40 11.89 -15.39
C LEU A 49 19.63 12.21 -16.87
N ASP A 50 19.62 11.21 -17.77
CA ASP A 50 19.65 11.44 -19.22
C ASP A 50 18.52 12.37 -19.69
N ARG A 51 17.31 12.18 -19.13
CA ARG A 51 16.13 12.99 -19.47
C ARG A 51 16.25 14.41 -18.94
N LEU A 52 16.73 14.58 -17.72
CA LEU A 52 16.97 15.89 -17.11
C LEU A 52 18.05 16.67 -17.86
N GLU A 53 19.15 16.01 -18.25
CA GLU A 53 20.21 16.63 -19.07
C GLU A 53 19.66 17.15 -20.41
N ARG A 54 18.74 16.41 -21.05
CA ARG A 54 18.07 16.87 -22.29
C ARG A 54 17.13 18.06 -22.05
N VAL A 55 16.39 18.07 -20.94
CA VAL A 55 15.54 19.20 -20.54
C VAL A 55 16.39 20.45 -20.29
N GLU A 56 17.49 20.29 -19.57
CA GLU A 56 18.43 21.37 -19.23
C GLU A 56 19.17 21.91 -20.46
N ALA A 57 19.62 21.03 -21.37
CA ALA A 57 20.29 21.44 -22.61
C ALA A 57 19.40 22.28 -23.54
N VAL A 58 18.08 22.06 -23.52
CA VAL A 58 17.11 22.86 -24.28
C VAL A 58 16.70 24.13 -23.51
N GLY A 59 17.12 24.27 -22.25
CA GLY A 59 16.84 25.44 -21.42
C GLY A 59 15.38 25.57 -21.01
N VAL A 60 14.61 24.48 -21.01
CA VAL A 60 13.19 24.48 -20.59
C VAL A 60 13.07 24.03 -19.13
N GLN A 61 12.16 24.65 -18.40
CA GLN A 61 11.86 24.21 -17.04
C GLN A 61 11.13 22.86 -17.07
N ALA A 62 11.48 21.97 -16.14
CA ALA A 62 10.76 20.73 -15.95
C ALA A 62 9.32 21.03 -15.52
N LEU A 63 8.38 20.25 -16.05
CA LEU A 63 6.98 20.36 -15.67
C LEU A 63 6.81 19.79 -14.23
N PRO A 64 6.28 20.55 -13.26
CA PRO A 64 6.23 20.15 -11.86
C PRO A 64 5.64 18.76 -11.58
N CYS A 65 4.49 18.41 -12.16
CA CYS A 65 3.85 17.12 -11.90
C CYS A 65 4.59 15.97 -12.59
N ASP A 66 5.16 16.20 -13.76
CA ASP A 66 6.02 15.22 -14.44
C ASP A 66 7.33 14.99 -13.68
N LEU A 67 7.96 16.04 -13.13
CA LEU A 67 9.13 15.91 -12.27
C LEU A 67 8.78 15.18 -10.97
N ALA A 68 7.72 15.59 -10.28
CA ALA A 68 7.28 14.95 -9.03
C ALA A 68 7.04 13.45 -9.24
N GLN A 69 6.33 13.07 -10.33
CA GLN A 69 6.10 11.66 -10.63
C GLN A 69 7.39 10.91 -10.98
N ALA A 70 8.35 11.54 -11.65
CA ALA A 70 9.64 10.92 -11.93
C ALA A 70 10.42 10.61 -10.64
N LEU A 71 10.40 11.53 -9.67
CA LEU A 71 11.07 11.37 -8.38
C LEU A 71 10.41 10.30 -7.51
N LEU A 72 9.08 10.24 -7.48
CA LEU A 72 8.31 9.19 -6.79
C LEU A 72 8.60 7.78 -7.34
N ARG A 73 9.04 7.68 -8.59
CA ARG A 73 9.39 6.42 -9.27
C ARG A 73 10.84 6.00 -9.10
N LEU A 74 11.70 6.84 -8.52
CA LEU A 74 13.07 6.44 -8.23
C LEU A 74 13.09 5.31 -7.19
N PRO A 75 13.99 4.32 -7.34
CA PRO A 75 14.19 3.30 -6.32
C PRO A 75 14.66 3.92 -5.00
N ARG A 76 14.47 3.19 -3.90
CA ARG A 76 14.93 3.63 -2.57
C ARG A 76 16.44 3.78 -2.47
N GLU A 77 17.17 2.87 -3.10
CA GLU A 77 18.61 2.88 -3.15
C GLU A 77 19.08 3.36 -4.52
N VAL A 78 19.80 4.48 -4.53
CA VAL A 78 20.37 5.06 -5.75
C VAL A 78 21.88 4.86 -5.72
N PRO A 79 22.49 4.30 -6.79
CA PRO A 79 23.93 4.12 -6.84
C PRO A 79 24.68 5.44 -6.67
N SER A 80 25.75 5.45 -5.86
CA SER A 80 26.51 6.68 -5.56
C SER A 80 27.06 7.40 -6.81
N GLY A 81 27.30 6.66 -7.90
CA GLY A 81 27.69 7.25 -9.19
C GLY A 81 26.62 8.14 -9.79
N GLU A 82 25.35 7.75 -9.68
CA GLU A 82 24.20 8.53 -10.17
C GLU A 82 23.94 9.74 -9.27
N VAL A 83 24.10 9.60 -7.94
CA VAL A 83 24.03 10.74 -7.01
C VAL A 83 25.05 11.82 -7.40
N ARG A 84 26.32 11.43 -7.61
CA ARG A 84 27.38 12.35 -8.06
C ARG A 84 27.14 12.93 -9.46
N ARG A 85 26.40 12.22 -10.31
CA ARG A 85 25.99 12.72 -11.63
C ARG A 85 24.90 13.78 -11.48
N ALA A 86 23.90 13.53 -10.65
CA ALA A 86 22.82 14.47 -10.36
C ALA A 86 23.34 15.80 -9.79
N GLU A 87 24.39 15.76 -8.96
CA GLU A 87 25.06 16.96 -8.41
C GLU A 87 25.66 17.90 -9.48
N ARG A 88 25.88 17.42 -10.71
CA ARG A 88 26.40 18.24 -11.81
C ARG A 88 25.31 19.01 -12.55
N LEU A 89 24.04 18.70 -12.32
CA LEU A 89 22.91 19.39 -12.95
C LEU A 89 22.71 20.76 -12.30
N VAL A 90 22.50 21.79 -13.12
CA VAL A 90 22.37 23.17 -12.64
C VAL A 90 20.94 23.72 -12.75
N SER A 91 20.01 22.99 -13.37
CA SER A 91 18.59 23.34 -13.35
C SER A 91 17.95 23.15 -11.96
N ASP A 92 16.83 23.82 -11.71
CA ASP A 92 16.04 23.61 -10.48
C ASP A 92 15.57 22.15 -10.35
N ALA A 93 15.18 21.55 -11.47
CA ALA A 93 14.80 20.15 -11.55
C ALA A 93 15.96 19.21 -11.21
N GLY A 94 17.15 19.51 -11.74
CA GLY A 94 18.38 18.78 -11.44
C GLY A 94 18.78 18.86 -9.97
N ARG A 95 18.72 20.06 -9.37
CA ARG A 95 18.93 20.24 -7.93
C ARG A 95 17.93 19.48 -7.08
N GLY A 96 16.64 19.52 -7.44
CA GLY A 96 15.59 18.76 -6.77
C GLY A 96 15.82 17.25 -6.85
N CYS A 97 16.25 16.76 -8.01
CA CYS A 97 16.61 15.35 -8.22
C CYS A 97 17.83 14.94 -7.40
N SER A 98 18.90 15.73 -7.40
CA SER A 98 20.08 15.50 -6.56
C SER A 98 19.71 15.45 -5.08
N ALA A 99 18.90 16.39 -4.59
CA ALA A 99 18.40 16.38 -3.21
C ALA A 99 17.62 15.10 -2.89
N TRP A 100 16.69 14.72 -3.76
CA TRP A 100 15.93 13.48 -3.60
C TRP A 100 16.84 12.24 -3.51
N MET A 101 17.80 12.11 -4.42
CA MET A 101 18.74 10.98 -4.46
C MET A 101 19.70 10.94 -3.27
N ARG A 102 19.95 12.08 -2.61
CA ARG A 102 20.72 12.16 -1.35
C ARG A 102 19.90 11.80 -0.10
N GLY A 103 18.60 11.57 -0.26
CA GLY A 103 17.69 11.25 0.85
C GLY A 103 16.95 12.46 1.44
N ASP A 104 16.99 13.63 0.79
CA ASP A 104 16.24 14.82 1.24
C ASP A 104 14.74 14.75 0.88
N GLY A 105 14.31 13.72 0.16
CA GLY A 105 12.91 13.45 -0.18
C GLY A 105 12.06 13.04 1.04
N PRO A 106 10.77 12.73 0.83
CA PRO A 106 9.91 12.19 1.87
C PRO A 106 10.51 10.91 2.47
N ALA A 107 10.65 10.91 3.80
CA ALA A 107 10.99 9.72 4.55
C ALA A 107 9.87 8.66 4.49
N ASP A 108 10.18 7.44 4.94
CA ASP A 108 9.21 6.36 4.97
C ASP A 108 7.96 6.78 5.78
N PRO A 109 6.77 6.65 5.18
CA PRO A 109 5.53 7.04 5.83
C PRO A 109 5.25 6.12 7.01
N ARG A 110 4.69 6.70 8.08
CA ARG A 110 4.01 5.96 9.13
C ARG A 110 2.52 6.01 8.87
N VAL A 111 1.89 4.83 8.86
CA VAL A 111 0.45 4.70 8.64
C VAL A 111 -0.22 4.20 9.91
N THR A 112 -1.30 4.88 10.28
CA THR A 112 -2.24 4.41 11.30
C THR A 112 -3.62 4.31 10.67
N VAL A 113 -4.38 3.28 11.03
CA VAL A 113 -5.76 3.10 10.54
C VAL A 113 -6.71 3.07 11.74
N SER A 114 -7.80 3.82 11.66
CA SER A 114 -8.87 3.84 12.66
C SER A 114 -10.21 3.53 12.03
N ILE A 115 -11.14 3.02 12.85
CA ILE A 115 -12.53 2.85 12.46
C ILE A 115 -13.28 4.13 12.84
N ASP A 116 -13.75 4.86 11.84
CA ASP A 116 -14.67 5.98 12.04
C ASP A 116 -16.10 5.44 12.09
N THR A 117 -16.86 5.84 13.11
CA THR A 117 -18.30 5.58 13.19
C THR A 117 -19.07 6.88 13.05
N ARG A 118 -19.90 6.97 12.02
CA ARG A 118 -20.82 8.09 11.82
C ARG A 118 -22.23 7.65 12.15
N SER A 119 -22.88 8.37 13.06
CA SER A 119 -24.27 8.12 13.43
C SER A 119 -25.18 9.09 12.67
N GLY A 120 -25.90 8.57 11.68
CA GLY A 120 -27.01 9.25 11.00
C GLY A 120 -28.32 8.46 11.14
N TYR A 121 -29.12 8.38 10.08
CA TYR A 121 -30.29 7.47 10.03
C TYR A 121 -29.90 5.98 10.11
N ARG A 122 -28.65 5.64 9.76
CA ARG A 122 -28.01 4.34 9.95
C ARG A 122 -26.62 4.58 10.54
N VAL A 123 -26.13 3.64 11.33
CA VAL A 123 -24.71 3.62 11.75
C VAL A 123 -23.88 3.21 10.54
N GLU A 124 -23.02 4.11 10.08
CA GLU A 124 -22.06 3.88 9.02
C GLU A 124 -20.66 3.79 9.63
N ARG A 125 -19.94 2.73 9.29
CA ARG A 125 -18.54 2.53 9.73
C ARG A 125 -17.65 2.58 8.49
N SER A 126 -16.56 3.32 8.58
CA SER A 126 -15.55 3.39 7.54
C SER A 126 -14.16 3.34 8.13
N LEU A 127 -13.19 2.97 7.30
CA LEU A 127 -11.78 3.02 7.67
C LEU A 127 -11.22 4.39 7.31
N ARG A 128 -10.43 4.94 8.23
CA ARG A 128 -9.64 6.16 8.01
C ARG A 128 -8.17 5.82 8.22
N ALA A 129 -7.37 5.97 7.17
CA ALA A 129 -5.93 5.92 7.25
C ALA A 129 -5.35 7.34 7.38
N THR A 130 -4.37 7.49 8.26
CA THR A 130 -3.57 8.71 8.42
C THR A 130 -2.13 8.39 8.06
N ILE A 131 -1.56 9.17 7.15
CA ILE A 131 -0.16 9.07 6.73
C ILE A 131 0.61 10.21 7.37
N THR A 132 1.66 9.86 8.13
CA THR A 132 2.56 10.84 8.75
C THR A 132 3.98 10.63 8.24
N LEU A 133 4.62 11.71 7.79
CA LEU A 133 6.05 11.70 7.50
C LEU A 133 6.82 12.01 8.79
N PRO A 134 7.75 11.15 9.22
CA PRO A 134 8.48 11.33 10.48
C PRO A 134 9.42 12.55 10.45
N THR A 135 9.81 12.99 9.26
CA THR A 135 10.65 14.17 9.03
C THR A 135 10.07 15.03 7.92
N THR A 136 10.25 16.34 8.04
CA THR A 136 9.90 17.28 6.98
C THR A 136 10.85 17.07 5.80
N PRO A 137 10.35 16.85 4.57
CA PRO A 137 11.21 16.74 3.40
C PRO A 137 12.02 18.03 3.18
N HIS A 138 13.28 17.91 2.76
CA HIS A 138 14.19 19.02 2.47
C HIS A 138 14.35 19.26 0.96
N VAL A 139 13.28 18.98 0.19
CA VAL A 139 13.19 19.26 -1.24
C VAL A 139 12.32 20.50 -1.50
N ALA A 140 12.51 21.16 -2.64
CA ALA A 140 11.82 22.41 -2.97
C ALA A 140 10.29 22.24 -3.08
N GLU A 141 9.53 23.27 -2.68
CA GLU A 141 8.05 23.23 -2.67
C GLU A 141 7.41 22.87 -4.02
N PRO A 142 7.90 23.34 -5.20
CA PRO A 142 7.35 22.92 -6.49
C PRO A 142 7.40 21.41 -6.77
N VAL A 143 8.30 20.68 -6.08
CA VAL A 143 8.39 19.21 -6.14
C VAL A 143 7.40 18.55 -5.17
N LEU A 144 7.20 19.15 -3.99
CA LEU A 144 6.35 18.58 -2.93
C LEU A 144 4.86 18.82 -3.16
N GLU A 145 4.48 20.00 -3.66
CA GLU A 145 3.09 20.40 -3.80
C GLU A 145 2.25 19.38 -4.59
N PRO A 146 2.70 18.83 -5.73
CA PRO A 146 1.93 17.83 -6.47
C PRO A 146 1.68 16.54 -5.67
N ILE A 147 2.55 16.22 -4.71
CA ILE A 147 2.54 14.95 -3.98
C ILE A 147 1.64 15.02 -2.74
N ARG A 148 1.39 16.21 -2.17
CA ARG A 148 0.66 16.39 -0.90
C ARG A 148 -0.69 15.66 -0.88
N GLY A 149 -1.46 15.73 -1.97
CA GLY A 149 -2.74 15.05 -2.08
C GLY A 149 -2.67 13.52 -2.01
N LEU A 150 -1.54 12.92 -2.39
CA LEU A 150 -1.30 11.47 -2.28
C LEU A 150 -1.04 11.03 -0.84
N LEU A 151 -0.69 11.96 0.06
CA LEU A 151 -0.49 11.68 1.49
C LEU A 151 -1.78 11.81 2.30
N GLU A 152 -2.91 12.05 1.65
CA GLU A 152 -4.22 12.19 2.29
C GLU A 152 -5.19 11.09 1.81
N PRO A 153 -5.19 9.90 2.43
CA PRO A 153 -6.17 8.87 2.13
C PRO A 153 -7.59 9.34 2.36
N ARG A 154 -8.46 9.11 1.37
CA ARG A 154 -9.90 9.40 1.45
C ARG A 154 -10.71 8.22 0.93
N PRO A 155 -11.85 7.91 1.55
CA PRO A 155 -12.79 6.93 1.01
C PRO A 155 -13.52 7.55 -0.19
N ASP A 156 -12.86 7.53 -1.35
CA ASP A 156 -13.41 8.01 -2.62
C ASP A 156 -13.98 6.82 -3.42
N THR A 157 -14.90 7.08 -4.35
CA THR A 157 -15.41 6.08 -5.31
C THR A 157 -14.38 5.89 -6.42
N VAL A 158 -13.90 4.66 -6.68
CA VAL A 158 -12.73 4.44 -7.55
C VAL A 158 -12.91 3.26 -8.49
N TYR A 159 -12.47 3.42 -9.74
CA TYR A 159 -12.40 2.38 -10.77
C TYR A 159 -11.00 2.19 -11.37
N THR A 160 -9.97 2.77 -10.74
CA THR A 160 -8.58 2.85 -11.25
C THR A 160 -7.55 2.29 -10.26
N LEU A 161 -7.96 1.45 -9.30
CA LEU A 161 -7.09 0.95 -8.23
C LEU A 161 -5.86 0.21 -8.76
N ASP A 162 -6.01 -0.52 -9.87
CA ASP A 162 -4.93 -1.22 -10.58
C ASP A 162 -3.85 -0.27 -11.12
N GLN A 163 -4.18 1.01 -11.32
CA GLN A 163 -3.24 2.02 -11.81
C GLN A 163 -2.44 2.70 -10.69
N TRP A 164 -2.78 2.47 -9.43
CA TRP A 164 -2.16 3.16 -8.29
C TRP A 164 -0.75 2.66 -7.94
N PRO A 165 -0.45 1.35 -7.91
CA PRO A 165 0.89 0.85 -7.59
C PRO A 165 2.03 1.50 -8.39
N PRO A 166 1.96 1.66 -9.73
CA PRO A 166 3.04 2.28 -10.50
C PRO A 166 3.16 3.80 -10.31
N VAL A 167 2.28 4.44 -9.52
CA VAL A 167 2.40 5.86 -9.16
C VAL A 167 3.45 6.04 -8.06
N LEU A 168 3.47 5.15 -7.07
CA LEU A 168 4.32 5.22 -5.88
C LEU A 168 5.08 3.90 -5.68
N PRO A 169 5.86 3.44 -6.66
CA PRO A 169 6.43 2.09 -6.63
C PRO A 169 7.43 1.91 -5.48
N SER A 170 8.06 2.99 -5.00
CA SER A 170 8.94 2.98 -3.82
C SER A 170 8.23 3.29 -2.51
N ASN A 171 6.96 3.68 -2.54
CA ASN A 171 6.18 4.10 -1.36
C ASN A 171 4.88 3.29 -1.27
N ARG A 172 5.00 1.96 -1.42
CA ARG A 172 3.86 1.03 -1.51
C ARG A 172 2.91 1.09 -0.31
N GLU A 173 3.42 1.41 0.88
CA GLU A 173 2.59 1.59 2.08
C GLU A 173 1.61 2.77 1.98
N VAL A 174 1.95 3.83 1.23
CA VAL A 174 1.00 4.94 0.94
C VAL A 174 -0.16 4.40 0.14
N VAL A 175 0.11 3.68 -0.95
CA VAL A 175 -0.93 3.10 -1.80
C VAL A 175 -1.79 2.13 -1.00
N ALA A 176 -1.17 1.29 -0.16
CA ALA A 176 -1.87 0.37 0.72
C ALA A 176 -2.82 1.09 1.68
N ALA A 177 -2.42 2.23 2.25
CA ALA A 177 -3.28 3.05 3.10
C ALA A 177 -4.53 3.57 2.37
N HIS A 178 -4.41 3.95 1.09
CA HIS A 178 -5.57 4.31 0.28
C HIS A 178 -6.45 3.09 -0.04
N LEU A 179 -5.84 1.95 -0.41
CA LEU A 179 -6.58 0.70 -0.65
C LEU A 179 -7.35 0.25 0.60
N ALA A 180 -6.76 0.35 1.79
CA ALA A 180 -7.42 0.04 3.05
C ALA A 180 -8.70 0.86 3.25
N CYS A 181 -8.71 2.15 2.89
CA CYS A 181 -9.89 3.00 2.97
C CYS A 181 -10.93 2.69 1.88
N CYS A 182 -10.48 2.30 0.68
CA CYS A 182 -11.33 2.15 -0.49
C CYS A 182 -11.97 0.77 -0.62
N LEU A 183 -11.31 -0.32 -0.19
CA LEU A 183 -11.81 -1.69 -0.38
C LEU A 183 -13.10 -2.06 0.41
N PRO A 184 -13.30 -1.65 1.67
CA PRO A 184 -14.43 -2.15 2.47
C PRO A 184 -15.82 -1.89 1.87
N PRO A 185 -16.10 -0.73 1.23
CA PRO A 185 -17.36 -0.52 0.53
C PRO A 185 -17.64 -1.46 -0.66
N TRP A 186 -16.62 -2.15 -1.20
CA TRP A 186 -16.70 -2.95 -2.43
C TRP A 186 -16.53 -4.45 -2.18
N MET A 187 -16.75 -4.91 -0.95
CA MET A 187 -16.49 -6.31 -0.56
C MET A 187 -17.40 -7.36 -1.24
N ASP A 188 -18.42 -6.89 -1.95
CA ASP A 188 -19.37 -7.65 -2.77
C ASP A 188 -19.31 -7.26 -4.26
N SER A 189 -18.32 -6.48 -4.70
CA SER A 189 -18.13 -6.08 -6.10
C SER A 189 -17.38 -7.13 -6.93
N SER A 190 -17.50 -7.05 -8.27
CA SER A 190 -16.90 -7.99 -9.23
C SER A 190 -15.86 -7.35 -10.14
N ASP A 191 -15.34 -6.20 -9.76
CA ASP A 191 -14.51 -5.34 -10.58
C ASP A 191 -13.00 -5.59 -10.44
N GLY A 192 -12.57 -6.60 -9.68
CA GLY A 192 -11.16 -6.98 -9.64
C GLY A 192 -10.30 -6.12 -8.71
N GLN A 193 -10.91 -5.31 -7.85
CA GLN A 193 -10.21 -4.29 -7.06
C GLN A 193 -9.07 -4.82 -6.19
N VAL A 194 -9.17 -6.06 -5.67
CA VAL A 194 -8.12 -6.64 -4.82
C VAL A 194 -6.86 -6.99 -5.62
N ARG A 195 -6.96 -7.12 -6.95
CA ARG A 195 -5.81 -7.39 -7.83
C ARG A 195 -4.74 -6.31 -7.78
N ALA A 196 -5.08 -5.08 -7.39
CA ALA A 196 -4.11 -4.01 -7.15
C ALA A 196 -3.05 -4.40 -6.10
N LEU A 197 -3.38 -5.30 -5.15
CA LEU A 197 -2.41 -5.83 -4.19
C LEU A 197 -1.31 -6.65 -4.88
N GLY A 198 -1.62 -7.36 -5.96
CA GLY A 198 -0.65 -8.18 -6.70
C GLY A 198 0.46 -7.33 -7.32
N ASP A 199 0.12 -6.19 -7.91
CA ASP A 199 1.13 -5.26 -8.43
C ASP A 199 1.86 -4.52 -7.31
N LEU A 200 1.15 -4.22 -6.22
CA LEU A 200 1.68 -3.44 -5.10
C LEU A 200 2.81 -4.16 -4.34
N VAL A 201 2.72 -5.48 -4.17
CA VAL A 201 3.75 -6.26 -3.45
C VAL A 201 5.09 -6.33 -4.19
N HIS A 202 5.11 -6.04 -5.49
CA HIS A 202 6.34 -5.92 -6.29
C HIS A 202 7.05 -4.57 -6.12
N GLY A 203 6.43 -3.60 -5.44
CA GLY A 203 7.05 -2.32 -5.08
C GLY A 203 8.13 -2.44 -4.00
N GLN A 204 8.74 -1.31 -3.68
CA GLN A 204 9.71 -1.12 -2.60
C GLN A 204 9.14 -0.25 -1.48
N GLY A 205 9.90 -0.12 -0.39
CA GLY A 205 9.57 0.68 0.78
C GLY A 205 9.03 -0.17 1.93
N SER A 206 8.88 0.49 3.08
CA SER A 206 8.31 -0.08 4.29
C SER A 206 6.91 -0.65 4.04
N LEU A 207 6.51 -1.60 4.89
CA LEU A 207 5.16 -2.15 4.97
C LEU A 207 4.73 -2.11 6.43
N GLY A 208 3.44 -1.89 6.67
CA GLY A 208 2.89 -1.82 8.02
C GLY A 208 1.37 -1.86 8.01
N THR A 209 0.77 -0.98 8.82
CA THR A 209 -0.68 -0.93 9.07
C THR A 209 -1.52 -0.82 7.79
N GLY A 210 -1.13 0.03 6.84
CA GLY A 210 -1.84 0.20 5.57
C GLY A 210 -1.91 -1.11 4.78
N MET A 211 -0.76 -1.77 4.59
CA MET A 211 -0.70 -3.08 3.92
C MET A 211 -1.47 -4.15 4.67
N ALA A 212 -1.32 -4.22 6.00
CA ALA A 212 -2.04 -5.17 6.84
C ALA A 212 -3.57 -5.06 6.71
N TYR A 213 -4.10 -3.84 6.77
CA TYR A 213 -5.54 -3.61 6.58
C TYR A 213 -5.99 -3.91 5.16
N ALA A 214 -5.23 -3.51 4.13
CA ALA A 214 -5.59 -3.78 2.74
C ALA A 214 -5.61 -5.30 2.42
N LEU A 215 -4.62 -6.06 2.90
CA LEU A 215 -4.58 -7.52 2.79
C LEU A 215 -5.77 -8.16 3.51
N THR A 216 -6.07 -7.71 4.74
CA THR A 216 -7.18 -8.26 5.52
C THR A 216 -8.53 -7.99 4.88
N CYS A 217 -8.73 -6.80 4.30
CA CYS A 217 -9.88 -6.49 3.47
C CYS A 217 -9.96 -7.46 2.28
N GLY A 218 -8.87 -7.63 1.52
CA GLY A 218 -8.85 -8.57 0.39
C GLY A 218 -9.18 -10.01 0.78
N MET A 219 -8.61 -10.52 1.88
CA MET A 219 -8.89 -11.86 2.42
C MET A 219 -10.35 -12.02 2.91
N GLY A 220 -10.98 -10.92 3.32
CA GLY A 220 -12.38 -10.89 3.77
C GLY A 220 -13.41 -10.87 2.64
N HIS A 221 -12.98 -10.71 1.38
CA HIS A 221 -13.87 -10.44 0.24
C HIS A 221 -14.87 -11.59 0.00
N GLU A 222 -16.08 -11.26 -0.45
CA GLU A 222 -17.10 -12.26 -0.78
C GLU A 222 -16.70 -13.24 -1.89
N ARG A 223 -16.02 -12.75 -2.93
CA ARG A 223 -15.62 -13.56 -4.08
C ARG A 223 -14.34 -14.31 -3.80
N ALA A 224 -14.34 -15.60 -4.13
CA ALA A 224 -13.16 -16.46 -3.96
C ALA A 224 -11.96 -15.98 -4.77
N ALA A 225 -12.18 -15.47 -5.99
CA ALA A 225 -11.10 -14.95 -6.84
C ALA A 225 -10.39 -13.73 -6.23
N GLU A 226 -11.12 -12.83 -5.59
CA GLU A 226 -10.55 -11.66 -4.91
C GLU A 226 -9.76 -12.07 -3.66
N ARG A 227 -10.29 -13.05 -2.89
CA ARG A 227 -9.54 -13.63 -1.76
C ARG A 227 -8.25 -14.29 -2.22
N ALA A 228 -8.28 -15.04 -3.31
CA ALA A 228 -7.10 -15.67 -3.89
C ALA A 228 -6.05 -14.62 -4.29
N ALA A 229 -6.46 -13.48 -4.86
CA ALA A 229 -5.53 -12.38 -5.16
C ALA A 229 -4.85 -11.81 -3.90
N ALA A 230 -5.57 -11.70 -2.77
CA ALA A 230 -4.99 -11.31 -1.50
C ALA A 230 -4.04 -12.38 -0.93
N THR A 231 -4.38 -13.66 -1.08
CA THR A 231 -3.50 -14.79 -0.72
C THR A 231 -2.22 -14.77 -1.55
N ASP A 232 -2.29 -14.56 -2.87
CA ASP A 232 -1.12 -14.48 -3.74
C ASP A 232 -0.20 -13.30 -3.38
N ALA A 233 -0.79 -12.15 -3.01
CA ALA A 233 -0.05 -11.01 -2.49
C ALA A 233 0.65 -11.36 -1.16
N LEU A 234 -0.04 -12.02 -0.23
CA LEU A 234 0.56 -12.51 1.03
C LEU A 234 1.71 -13.50 0.77
N LEU A 235 1.54 -14.45 -0.15
CA LEU A 235 2.57 -15.41 -0.54
C LEU A 235 3.80 -14.72 -1.12
N THR A 236 3.60 -13.70 -1.95
CA THR A 236 4.69 -12.90 -2.52
C THR A 236 5.47 -12.17 -1.43
N LEU A 237 4.78 -11.56 -0.46
CA LEU A 237 5.44 -10.91 0.69
C LEU A 237 6.14 -11.92 1.60
N ALA A 238 5.55 -13.10 1.81
CA ALA A 238 6.16 -14.17 2.59
C ALA A 238 7.45 -14.66 1.96
N ALA A 239 7.46 -14.89 0.64
CA ALA A 239 8.65 -15.28 -0.10
C ALA A 239 9.77 -14.22 -0.05
N ARG A 240 9.40 -12.94 0.14
CA ARG A 240 10.33 -11.82 0.30
C ARG A 240 10.76 -11.57 1.75
N GLY A 241 10.13 -12.23 2.72
CA GLY A 241 10.36 -11.98 4.15
C GLY A 241 9.84 -10.61 4.63
N GLU A 242 8.83 -10.05 3.96
CA GLU A 242 8.37 -8.67 4.16
C GLU A 242 6.96 -8.58 4.80
N VAL A 243 6.40 -9.69 5.30
CA VAL A 243 5.03 -9.69 5.85
C VAL A 243 4.97 -8.90 7.16
N PRO A 244 4.09 -7.88 7.29
CA PRO A 244 3.89 -7.14 8.53
C PRO A 244 3.01 -7.95 9.50
N VAL A 245 3.57 -9.00 10.10
CA VAL A 245 2.83 -10.01 10.89
C VAL A 245 2.11 -9.39 12.09
N ALA A 246 2.73 -8.42 12.76
CA ALA A 246 2.14 -7.77 13.93
C ALA A 246 0.89 -6.96 13.54
N GLU A 247 1.05 -6.08 12.58
CA GLU A 247 0.00 -5.21 12.06
C GLU A 247 -1.11 -6.03 11.39
N LEU A 248 -0.79 -7.14 10.73
CA LEU A 248 -1.78 -8.04 10.12
C LEU A 248 -2.66 -8.72 11.17
N GLY A 249 -2.10 -9.10 12.31
CA GLY A 249 -2.88 -9.62 13.44
C GLY A 249 -3.84 -8.58 14.01
N GLU A 250 -3.34 -7.36 14.23
CA GLU A 250 -4.14 -6.22 14.72
C GLU A 250 -5.27 -5.85 13.75
N ALA A 251 -4.96 -5.79 12.45
CA ALA A 251 -5.93 -5.52 11.40
C ALA A 251 -7.03 -6.59 11.34
N ALA A 252 -6.67 -7.87 11.42
CA ALA A 252 -7.63 -8.98 11.46
C ALA A 252 -8.57 -8.89 12.67
N ILE A 253 -8.05 -8.60 13.86
CA ILE A 253 -8.88 -8.41 15.07
C ILE A 253 -9.82 -7.22 14.87
N ALA A 254 -9.28 -6.06 14.45
CA ALA A 254 -10.05 -4.83 14.30
C ALA A 254 -11.17 -4.96 13.25
N LEU A 255 -10.89 -5.59 12.11
CA LEU A 255 -11.86 -5.71 11.02
C LEU A 255 -12.91 -6.80 11.27
N VAL A 256 -12.56 -7.89 11.97
CA VAL A 256 -13.54 -8.91 12.38
C VAL A 256 -14.48 -8.34 13.45
N THR A 257 -13.92 -7.71 14.49
CA THR A 257 -14.72 -7.12 15.58
C THR A 257 -15.54 -5.91 15.12
N GLY A 258 -15.05 -5.15 14.14
CA GLY A 258 -15.75 -4.04 13.50
C GLY A 258 -16.84 -4.45 12.49
N ASP A 259 -17.04 -5.75 12.25
CA ASP A 259 -17.94 -6.33 11.24
C ASP A 259 -17.60 -5.97 9.77
N PHE A 260 -16.37 -5.54 9.49
CA PHE A 260 -15.92 -5.24 8.12
C PHE A 260 -15.64 -6.52 7.31
N VAL A 261 -15.14 -7.57 7.98
CA VAL A 261 -14.83 -8.86 7.33
C VAL A 261 -15.39 -10.02 8.13
N LYS A 262 -15.62 -11.15 7.46
CA LYS A 262 -16.02 -12.41 8.12
C LYS A 262 -14.78 -13.24 8.43
N LEU A 263 -14.62 -13.65 9.69
CA LEU A 263 -13.46 -14.45 10.13
C LEU A 263 -13.26 -15.71 9.30
N ASN A 264 -14.33 -16.44 8.96
CA ASN A 264 -14.25 -17.64 8.11
C ASN A 264 -13.57 -17.39 6.76
N ARG A 265 -13.75 -16.20 6.16
CA ARG A 265 -13.15 -15.85 4.87
C ARG A 265 -11.65 -15.58 5.02
N VAL A 266 -11.27 -14.85 6.06
CA VAL A 266 -9.87 -14.61 6.42
C VAL A 266 -9.15 -15.93 6.74
N VAL A 267 -9.77 -16.80 7.53
CA VAL A 267 -9.24 -18.14 7.86
C VAL A 267 -9.04 -18.97 6.61
N ALA A 268 -9.99 -18.98 5.68
CA ALA A 268 -9.85 -19.72 4.42
C ALA A 268 -8.64 -19.23 3.60
N ALA A 269 -8.46 -17.91 3.48
CA ALA A 269 -7.33 -17.33 2.75
C ALA A 269 -5.97 -17.69 3.41
N LEU A 270 -5.91 -17.73 4.75
CA LEU A 270 -4.72 -18.16 5.50
C LEU A 270 -4.47 -19.67 5.40
N ASP A 271 -5.51 -20.49 5.35
CA ASP A 271 -5.39 -21.93 5.14
C ASP A 271 -4.84 -22.24 3.73
N ASP A 272 -5.35 -21.53 2.72
CA ASP A 272 -4.82 -21.59 1.34
C ASP A 272 -3.34 -21.17 1.30
N ALA A 273 -2.97 -20.08 2.00
CA ALA A 273 -1.58 -19.65 2.12
C ALA A 273 -0.69 -20.71 2.80
N THR A 274 -1.21 -21.40 3.82
CA THR A 274 -0.52 -22.49 4.53
C THR A 274 -0.23 -23.64 3.57
N LEU A 275 -1.24 -24.05 2.79
CA LEU A 275 -1.10 -25.13 1.80
C LEU A 275 -0.13 -24.74 0.66
N ALA A 276 -0.04 -23.47 0.33
CA ALA A 276 0.89 -22.93 -0.66
C ALA A 276 2.31 -22.67 -0.10
N GLY A 277 2.58 -23.02 1.17
CA GLY A 277 3.93 -23.02 1.75
C GLY A 277 4.24 -21.88 2.71
N ALA A 278 3.33 -20.92 2.95
CA ALA A 278 3.54 -19.83 3.91
C ALA A 278 3.15 -20.20 5.37
N HIS A 279 3.34 -21.45 5.77
CA HIS A 279 2.88 -21.99 7.05
C HIS A 279 3.48 -21.28 8.27
N GLU A 280 4.76 -20.89 8.23
CA GLU A 280 5.39 -20.13 9.34
C GLU A 280 4.75 -18.75 9.53
N VAL A 281 4.54 -18.02 8.43
CA VAL A 281 3.87 -16.71 8.44
C VAL A 281 2.43 -16.86 8.90
N THR A 282 1.68 -17.82 8.36
CA THR A 282 0.30 -18.05 8.76
C THR A 282 0.20 -18.36 10.25
N TRP A 283 1.05 -19.24 10.77
CA TRP A 283 1.09 -19.51 12.21
C TRP A 283 1.36 -18.23 13.01
N ALA A 284 2.38 -17.46 12.62
CA ALA A 284 2.75 -16.23 13.33
C ALA A 284 1.63 -15.17 13.34
N VAL A 285 0.82 -15.10 12.27
CA VAL A 285 -0.38 -14.26 12.22
C VAL A 285 -1.48 -14.82 13.11
N ILE A 286 -1.82 -16.10 12.99
CA ILE A 286 -2.90 -16.72 13.78
C ILE A 286 -2.60 -16.64 15.28
N ALA A 287 -1.37 -16.89 15.70
CA ALA A 287 -0.94 -16.76 17.09
C ALA A 287 -1.17 -15.35 17.66
N ARG A 288 -1.09 -14.30 16.82
CA ARG A 288 -1.41 -12.92 17.21
C ARG A 288 -2.90 -12.61 17.20
N VAL A 289 -3.65 -13.21 16.28
CA VAL A 289 -5.10 -12.98 16.16
C VAL A 289 -5.86 -13.66 17.29
N LEU A 290 -5.43 -14.86 17.68
CA LEU A 290 -6.14 -15.71 18.64
C LEU A 290 -6.48 -14.98 19.95
N PRO A 291 -5.53 -14.37 20.70
CA PRO A 291 -5.83 -13.71 21.96
C PRO A 291 -6.91 -12.63 21.86
N GLY A 292 -6.97 -11.91 20.73
CA GLY A 292 -7.94 -10.83 20.53
C GLY A 292 -9.34 -11.30 20.13
N LEU A 293 -9.51 -12.57 19.73
CA LEU A 293 -10.79 -13.13 19.29
C LEU A 293 -11.33 -14.25 20.19
N LEU A 294 -10.60 -14.64 21.24
CA LEU A 294 -11.08 -15.58 22.24
C LEU A 294 -12.24 -14.95 23.04
N PRO A 295 -13.34 -15.70 23.27
CA PRO A 295 -14.46 -15.18 24.05
C PRO A 295 -14.06 -14.99 25.51
N GLN A 296 -14.59 -13.96 26.17
CA GLN A 296 -14.51 -13.87 27.62
C GLN A 296 -15.42 -14.91 28.29
N ALA A 297 -15.22 -15.14 29.58
CA ALA A 297 -16.02 -16.11 30.33
C ALA A 297 -17.52 -15.82 30.23
N GLY A 298 -18.29 -16.76 29.68
CA GLY A 298 -19.74 -16.64 29.47
C GLY A 298 -20.15 -16.02 28.13
N GLU A 299 -19.20 -15.56 27.31
CA GLU A 299 -19.48 -15.07 25.97
C GLU A 299 -19.55 -16.20 24.93
N ARG A 300 -20.34 -15.99 23.87
CA ARG A 300 -20.39 -16.93 22.76
C ARG A 300 -19.17 -16.72 21.86
N PRO A 301 -18.47 -17.81 21.45
CA PRO A 301 -17.42 -17.73 20.45
C PRO A 301 -17.89 -17.04 19.17
N CYS A 302 -17.01 -16.23 18.58
CA CYS A 302 -17.29 -15.64 17.27
C CYS A 302 -17.36 -16.75 16.19
N ALA A 303 -18.21 -16.52 15.17
CA ALA A 303 -18.34 -17.47 14.08
C ALA A 303 -17.02 -17.59 13.31
N GLY A 304 -16.44 -18.79 13.32
CA GLY A 304 -15.18 -19.11 12.66
C GLY A 304 -13.97 -19.29 13.56
N LEU A 305 -14.12 -19.10 14.88
CA LEU A 305 -13.03 -19.32 15.83
C LEU A 305 -12.50 -20.77 15.80
N ALA A 306 -13.40 -21.76 15.69
CA ALA A 306 -12.99 -23.16 15.54
C ALA A 306 -12.16 -23.40 14.26
N GLY A 307 -12.51 -22.73 13.16
CA GLY A 307 -11.73 -22.76 11.93
C GLY A 307 -10.37 -22.12 12.09
N LEU A 308 -10.28 -20.98 12.80
CA LEU A 308 -9.02 -20.30 13.11
C LEU A 308 -8.08 -21.20 13.93
N LEU A 309 -8.61 -21.88 14.96
CA LEU A 309 -7.85 -22.84 15.77
C LEU A 309 -7.35 -24.03 14.93
N ALA A 310 -8.21 -24.59 14.06
CA ALA A 310 -7.84 -25.69 13.18
C ALA A 310 -6.76 -25.28 12.16
N ALA A 311 -6.88 -24.11 11.54
CA ALA A 311 -5.87 -23.56 10.63
C ALA A 311 -4.56 -23.29 11.37
N GLY A 312 -4.61 -22.72 12.58
CA GLY A 312 -3.45 -22.49 13.43
C GLY A 312 -2.72 -23.78 13.79
N ALA A 313 -3.46 -24.80 14.25
CA ALA A 313 -2.89 -26.11 14.57
C ALA A 313 -2.22 -26.77 13.35
N LYS A 314 -2.85 -26.68 12.17
CA LYS A 314 -2.29 -27.18 10.92
C LYS A 314 -0.99 -26.45 10.56
N ALA A 315 -1.00 -25.12 10.56
CA ALA A 315 0.16 -24.29 10.25
C ALA A 315 1.32 -24.54 11.24
N ALA A 316 1.05 -24.60 12.54
CA ALA A 316 2.04 -24.94 13.56
C ALA A 316 2.64 -26.33 13.38
N THR A 317 1.81 -27.31 13.03
CA THR A 317 2.25 -28.70 12.79
C THR A 317 3.21 -28.77 11.61
N ILE A 318 2.89 -28.11 10.49
CA ILE A 318 3.75 -28.06 9.30
C ILE A 318 5.05 -27.29 9.60
N ALA A 319 4.95 -26.18 10.34
CA ALA A 319 6.10 -25.38 10.77
C ALA A 319 6.99 -26.09 11.82
N GLY A 320 6.53 -27.19 12.41
CA GLY A 320 7.23 -27.85 13.52
C GLY A 320 7.30 -27.00 14.80
N VAL A 321 6.44 -26.00 14.94
CA VAL A 321 6.44 -25.07 16.07
C VAL A 321 5.68 -25.66 17.25
N ARG A 322 6.29 -25.60 18.44
CA ARG A 322 5.62 -25.86 19.72
C ARG A 322 5.64 -24.57 20.53
N THR A 323 4.48 -23.99 20.75
CA THR A 323 4.31 -22.76 21.52
C THR A 323 3.17 -22.93 22.49
N ASP A 324 3.41 -22.61 23.76
CA ASP A 324 2.35 -22.53 24.76
C ASP A 324 1.62 -21.19 24.57
N LEU A 325 0.32 -21.26 24.28
CA LEU A 325 -0.58 -20.12 24.23
C LEU A 325 -1.47 -20.13 25.48
N PRO A 326 -1.06 -19.48 26.58
CA PRO A 326 -1.77 -19.55 27.85
C PRO A 326 -3.22 -19.04 27.76
N GLU A 327 -3.50 -18.11 26.85
CA GLU A 327 -4.83 -17.57 26.60
C GLU A 327 -5.79 -18.65 26.07
N VAL A 328 -5.30 -19.56 25.21
CA VAL A 328 -6.10 -20.68 24.69
C VAL A 328 -6.39 -21.69 25.80
N ALA A 329 -5.40 -21.98 26.64
CA ALA A 329 -5.58 -22.88 27.79
C ALA A 329 -6.61 -22.33 28.80
N ALA A 330 -6.63 -21.01 29.00
CA ALA A 330 -7.59 -20.35 29.87
C ALA A 330 -9.02 -20.34 29.30
N ALA A 331 -9.17 -20.27 27.97
CA ALA A 331 -10.47 -20.25 27.29
C ALA A 331 -11.14 -21.64 27.16
N CYS A 332 -10.39 -22.73 27.36
CA CYS A 332 -10.89 -24.09 27.42
C CYS A 332 -10.67 -24.70 28.82
N PRO A 333 -11.43 -24.28 29.85
CA PRO A 333 -11.37 -24.95 31.14
C PRO A 333 -11.86 -26.40 30.98
N VAL A 334 -11.01 -27.33 31.41
CA VAL A 334 -11.27 -28.79 31.43
C VAL A 334 -12.40 -29.11 32.40
#